data_AF-A0A453RWT4-F1
#
_entry.id   AF-A0A453RWT4-F1
#
_cell.length_a   1.000
_cell.length_b   1.000
_cell.length_c   1.000
_cell.angle_alpha   90.00
_cell.angle_beta   90.00
_cell.angle_gamma   90.00
#
_symmetry.space_group_name_H-M   'P 1'
#
loop_
_entity.id
_entity.type
_entity.pdbx_description
1 polymer ?
#
loop_
_entity_poly.entity_id
_entity_poly.type
_entity_poly.pdbx_seq_one_letter_code
_entity_poly.pdbx_strand_id
1 'polypeptide(L)'
;MCRVLGADYKKRLSEMGCMSDDDVDMDRLYKEMDLLDVTINSNYKKLKDVGSELFLEWGRADTLLKNMLKFSYVISVHDSTTPAEIDEPHFLDTLWVKKARTELDDRRKDAKKEYQKQKEKLKGMIHESRLTYDFVGFNPKEKVDPKNYYQETCKVLKQIEKIRELSVSRKEMVYRMERVQMAIAQNKLPTPKIRDLKELAMNHVKKISVKGQPIIYPLRSELLVAEMDVSRRILVLHTSISETSNSERREYNGEDISTAFDNLESEIDALEEQHEQQLEKEARMLKTRTRSGGYV
;
A
#
# COMPACT_ATOMS: atom_id res chain seq x y z
N MET A 1 -12.14 -42.73 -26.02
CA MET A 1 -10.93 -41.94 -26.38
C MET A 1 -11.25 -40.77 -27.32
N CYS A 2 -11.75 -41.02 -28.55
CA CYS A 2 -12.09 -39.94 -29.49
C CYS A 2 -13.07 -38.89 -28.91
N ARG A 3 -14.11 -39.35 -28.19
CA ARG A 3 -15.12 -38.48 -27.54
C ARG A 3 -14.51 -37.41 -26.62
N VAL A 4 -13.63 -37.80 -25.70
CA VAL A 4 -13.02 -36.88 -24.72
C VAL A 4 -11.98 -35.96 -25.36
N LEU A 5 -11.34 -36.42 -26.44
CA LEU A 5 -10.42 -35.62 -27.27
C LEU A 5 -11.13 -34.78 -28.33
N GLY A 6 -12.45 -34.86 -28.44
CA GLY A 6 -13.20 -34.17 -29.49
C GLY A 6 -12.85 -34.59 -30.91
N ALA A 7 -12.22 -35.75 -31.08
CA ALA A 7 -11.82 -36.27 -32.37
C ALA A 7 -13.00 -37.00 -33.05
N ASP A 8 -13.10 -36.85 -34.38
CA ASP A 8 -14.07 -37.61 -35.17
C ASP A 8 -13.53 -39.03 -35.42
N TYR A 9 -14.24 -40.00 -34.84
CA TYR A 9 -13.93 -41.43 -34.99
C TYR A 9 -14.00 -41.90 -36.45
N LYS A 10 -15.07 -41.52 -37.18
CA LYS A 10 -15.27 -41.96 -38.56
C LYS A 10 -14.21 -41.37 -39.48
N LYS A 11 -13.86 -40.10 -39.26
CA LYS A 11 -12.76 -39.47 -39.98
C LYS A 11 -11.44 -40.20 -39.76
N ARG A 12 -11.10 -40.55 -38.51
CA ARG A 12 -9.87 -41.30 -38.21
C ARG A 12 -9.86 -42.70 -38.82
N LEU A 13 -10.97 -43.43 -38.78
CA LEU A 13 -11.10 -44.71 -39.48
C LEU A 13 -10.81 -44.57 -40.98
N SER A 14 -11.38 -43.54 -41.62
CA SER A 14 -11.15 -43.28 -43.05
C SER A 14 -9.69 -42.92 -43.35
N GLU A 15 -9.02 -42.18 -42.46
CA GLU A 15 -7.59 -41.83 -42.58
C GLU A 15 -6.68 -43.07 -42.44
N MET A 16 -7.13 -44.11 -41.73
CA MET A 16 -6.45 -45.42 -41.66
C MET A 16 -6.68 -46.29 -42.91
N GLY A 17 -7.53 -45.85 -43.85
CA GLY A 17 -7.89 -46.59 -45.06
C GLY A 17 -9.01 -47.62 -44.85
N CYS A 18 -9.71 -47.58 -43.71
CA CYS A 18 -10.81 -48.50 -43.41
C CYS A 18 -12.11 -47.92 -43.98
N MET A 19 -12.70 -48.59 -44.97
CA MET A 19 -13.97 -48.19 -45.61
C MET A 19 -15.20 -48.73 -44.87
N SER A 20 -15.01 -49.76 -44.03
CA SER A 20 -16.01 -50.37 -43.17
C SER A 20 -15.36 -50.88 -41.86
N ASP A 21 -16.17 -51.17 -40.83
CA ASP A 21 -15.69 -51.73 -39.56
C ASP A 21 -15.07 -53.14 -39.75
N ASP A 22 -15.37 -53.82 -40.86
CA ASP A 22 -14.90 -55.17 -41.17
C ASP A 22 -13.51 -55.20 -41.86
N ASP A 23 -13.02 -54.04 -42.33
CA ASP A 23 -11.73 -53.91 -43.05
C ASP A 23 -10.58 -53.43 -42.13
N VAL A 24 -10.80 -53.42 -40.81
CA VAL A 24 -9.87 -52.79 -39.86
C VAL A 24 -8.67 -53.69 -39.59
N ASP A 25 -7.50 -53.24 -40.05
CA ASP A 25 -6.20 -53.77 -39.65
C ASP A 25 -6.00 -53.52 -38.13
N MET A 26 -6.09 -54.59 -37.34
CA MET A 26 -6.00 -54.54 -35.89
C MET A 26 -4.67 -53.92 -35.40
N ASP A 27 -3.56 -54.15 -36.10
CA ASP A 27 -2.27 -53.58 -35.73
C ASP A 27 -2.24 -52.05 -35.91
N ARG A 28 -2.91 -51.55 -36.95
CA ARG A 28 -3.09 -50.10 -37.15
C ARG A 28 -4.02 -49.50 -36.12
N LEU A 29 -5.13 -50.19 -35.81
CA LEU A 29 -6.07 -49.75 -34.79
C LEU A 29 -5.39 -49.63 -33.42
N TYR A 30 -4.60 -50.62 -33.01
CA TYR A 30 -3.87 -50.57 -31.74
C TYR A 30 -2.88 -49.40 -31.69
N LYS A 31 -2.12 -49.16 -32.77
CA LYS A 31 -1.22 -47.99 -32.84
C LYS A 31 -1.97 -46.67 -32.71
N GLU A 32 -3.14 -46.56 -33.33
CA GLU A 32 -3.96 -45.36 -33.25
C GLU A 32 -4.56 -45.18 -31.85
N MET A 33 -4.97 -46.27 -31.20
CA MET A 33 -5.37 -46.26 -29.79
C MET A 33 -4.21 -45.79 -28.89
N ASP A 34 -3.00 -46.30 -29.06
CA ASP A 34 -1.83 -45.86 -28.29
C ASP A 34 -1.57 -44.35 -28.45
N LEU A 35 -1.68 -43.83 -29.68
CA LEU A 35 -1.53 -42.40 -29.95
C LEU A 35 -2.61 -41.55 -29.25
N LEU A 36 -3.85 -42.02 -29.25
CA LEU A 36 -4.95 -41.38 -28.53
C LEU A 36 -4.71 -41.41 -27.01
N ASP A 37 -4.18 -42.51 -26.47
CA ASP A 37 -3.91 -42.67 -25.03
C ASP A 37 -2.79 -41.72 -24.59
N VAL A 38 -1.69 -41.69 -25.34
CA VAL A 38 -0.58 -40.75 -25.12
C VAL A 38 -1.10 -39.30 -25.16
N THR A 39 -1.98 -38.99 -26.11
CA THR A 39 -2.57 -37.64 -26.23
C THR A 39 -3.45 -37.30 -25.04
N ILE A 40 -4.32 -38.21 -24.60
CA ILE A 40 -5.18 -38.08 -23.41
C ILE A 40 -4.32 -37.79 -22.19
N ASN A 41 -3.33 -38.63 -21.91
CA ASN A 41 -2.44 -38.49 -20.76
C ASN A 41 -1.65 -37.16 -20.80
N SER A 42 -1.13 -36.78 -21.97
CA SER A 42 -0.45 -35.50 -22.17
C SER A 42 -1.36 -34.31 -21.88
N ASN A 43 -2.58 -34.31 -22.45
CA ASN A 43 -3.50 -33.19 -22.31
C ASN A 43 -4.07 -33.08 -20.90
N TYR A 44 -4.37 -34.22 -20.28
CA TYR A 44 -4.74 -34.31 -18.86
C TYR A 44 -3.67 -33.66 -17.99
N LYS A 45 -2.41 -34.07 -18.11
CA LYS A 45 -1.30 -33.52 -17.31
C LYS A 45 -1.15 -32.01 -17.53
N LYS A 46 -1.20 -31.55 -18.78
CA LYS A 46 -1.10 -30.11 -19.10
C LYS A 46 -2.25 -29.31 -18.49
N LEU A 47 -3.49 -29.83 -18.52
CA LEU A 47 -4.66 -29.19 -17.92
C LEU A 47 -4.58 -29.21 -16.40
N LYS A 48 -4.04 -30.28 -15.80
CA LYS A 48 -3.79 -30.36 -14.36
C LYS A 48 -2.85 -29.26 -13.91
N ASP A 49 -1.70 -29.14 -14.57
CA ASP A 49 -0.67 -28.15 -14.25
C ASP A 49 -1.21 -26.72 -14.43
N VAL A 50 -1.88 -26.45 -15.56
CA VAL A 50 -2.49 -25.13 -15.85
C VAL A 50 -3.63 -24.84 -14.88
N GLY A 51 -4.42 -25.85 -14.52
CA GLY A 51 -5.53 -25.73 -13.59
C GLY A 51 -5.07 -25.27 -12.22
N SER A 52 -4.06 -25.92 -11.64
CA SER A 52 -3.52 -25.53 -10.33
C SER A 52 -3.02 -24.08 -10.32
N GLU A 53 -2.37 -23.63 -11.40
CA GLU A 53 -1.96 -22.23 -11.52
C GLU A 53 -3.15 -21.27 -11.70
N LEU A 54 -4.16 -21.65 -12.49
CA LEU A 54 -5.38 -20.85 -12.71
C LEU A 54 -6.20 -20.68 -11.43
N PHE A 55 -6.37 -21.72 -10.63
CA PHE A 55 -7.12 -21.63 -9.36
C PHE A 55 -6.47 -20.63 -8.40
N LEU A 56 -5.13 -20.62 -8.33
CA LEU A 56 -4.40 -19.62 -7.55
C LEU A 56 -4.66 -18.20 -8.07
N GLU A 57 -4.55 -17.98 -9.39
CA GLU A 57 -4.78 -16.65 -9.99
C GLU A 57 -6.24 -16.18 -9.88
N TRP A 58 -7.20 -17.08 -10.04
CA TRP A 58 -8.61 -16.75 -9.87
C TRP A 58 -8.95 -16.40 -8.42
N GLY A 59 -8.38 -17.13 -7.44
CA GLY A 59 -8.54 -16.81 -6.03
C GLY A 59 -7.90 -15.46 -5.67
N ARG A 60 -6.73 -15.15 -6.22
CA ARG A 60 -6.05 -13.86 -6.05
C ARG A 60 -6.83 -12.67 -6.61
N ALA A 61 -7.57 -12.90 -7.69
CA ALA A 61 -8.33 -11.88 -8.40
C ALA A 61 -9.82 -11.83 -8.01
N ASP A 62 -10.24 -12.56 -6.97
CA ASP A 62 -11.65 -12.71 -6.57
C ASP A 62 -12.59 -12.99 -7.77
N THR A 63 -12.14 -13.87 -8.66
CA THR A 63 -12.85 -14.10 -9.92
C THR A 63 -14.22 -14.70 -9.65
N LEU A 64 -15.27 -14.10 -10.22
CA LEU A 64 -16.64 -14.59 -10.04
C LEU A 64 -16.79 -16.02 -10.57
N LEU A 65 -17.51 -16.87 -9.82
CA LEU A 65 -17.77 -18.26 -10.17
C LEU A 65 -18.31 -18.43 -11.60
N LYS A 66 -19.22 -17.56 -12.06
CA LYS A 66 -19.76 -17.58 -13.43
C LYS A 66 -18.69 -17.49 -14.53
N ASN A 67 -17.55 -16.85 -14.24
CA ASN A 67 -16.44 -16.75 -15.17
C ASN A 67 -15.53 -17.99 -15.10
N MET A 68 -15.29 -18.51 -13.89
CA MET A 68 -14.57 -19.78 -13.70
C MET A 68 -15.30 -20.94 -14.39
N LEU A 69 -16.64 -21.00 -14.31
CA LEU A 69 -17.46 -22.04 -14.93
C LEU A 69 -17.37 -22.10 -16.47
N LYS A 70 -16.90 -21.02 -17.14
CA LYS A 70 -16.56 -21.07 -18.58
C LYS A 70 -15.39 -22.00 -18.89
N PHE A 71 -14.67 -22.40 -17.83
CA PHE A 71 -13.54 -23.32 -17.83
C PHE A 71 -13.84 -24.57 -16.99
N SER A 72 -15.10 -25.02 -16.97
CA SER A 72 -15.54 -26.21 -16.22
C SER A 72 -14.66 -27.45 -16.49
N TYR A 73 -14.18 -27.64 -17.72
CA TYR A 73 -13.24 -28.72 -18.07
C TYR A 73 -11.93 -28.66 -17.26
N VAL A 74 -11.41 -27.46 -16.96
CA VAL A 74 -10.23 -27.30 -16.10
C VAL A 74 -10.55 -27.70 -14.67
N ILE A 75 -11.74 -27.34 -14.18
CA ILE A 75 -12.21 -27.69 -12.83
C ILE A 75 -12.34 -29.21 -12.70
N SER A 76 -13.03 -29.87 -13.64
CA SER A 76 -13.17 -31.33 -13.65
C SER A 76 -11.83 -32.05 -13.72
N VAL A 77 -10.90 -31.61 -14.57
CA VAL A 77 -9.55 -32.19 -14.63
C VAL A 77 -8.76 -31.92 -13.35
N HIS A 78 -8.88 -30.73 -12.77
CA HIS A 78 -8.22 -30.39 -11.51
C HIS A 78 -8.71 -31.23 -10.33
N ASP A 79 -9.97 -31.64 -10.31
CA ASP A 79 -10.54 -32.40 -9.20
C ASP A 79 -10.42 -33.92 -9.38
N SER A 80 -10.30 -34.41 -10.62
CA SER A 80 -10.07 -35.84 -10.91
C SER A 80 -8.71 -36.34 -10.43
N THR A 81 -8.57 -37.63 -10.11
CA THR A 81 -7.26 -38.22 -9.77
C THR A 81 -6.55 -38.85 -10.96
N THR A 82 -7.33 -39.29 -11.96
CA THR A 82 -6.81 -39.97 -13.15
C THR A 82 -7.50 -39.47 -14.43
N PRO A 83 -6.87 -39.63 -15.61
CA PRO A 83 -7.50 -39.29 -16.89
C PRO A 83 -8.76 -40.13 -17.18
N ALA A 84 -8.87 -41.33 -16.61
CA ALA A 84 -9.98 -42.25 -16.83
C ALA A 84 -11.30 -41.76 -16.20
N GLU A 85 -11.23 -40.87 -15.21
CA GLU A 85 -12.39 -40.25 -14.58
C GLU A 85 -13.04 -39.17 -15.45
N ILE A 86 -12.38 -38.73 -16.53
CA ILE A 86 -12.89 -37.71 -17.43
C ILE A 86 -13.65 -38.41 -18.56
N ASP A 87 -14.97 -38.36 -18.52
CA ASP A 87 -15.85 -38.95 -19.53
C ASP A 87 -16.56 -37.91 -20.42
N GLU A 88 -16.47 -36.64 -20.05
CA GLU A 88 -17.15 -35.57 -20.75
C GLU A 88 -16.56 -35.30 -22.15
N PRO A 89 -17.43 -35.09 -23.16
CA PRO A 89 -16.99 -34.78 -24.51
C PRO A 89 -16.07 -33.56 -24.57
N HIS A 90 -15.00 -33.66 -25.37
CA HIS A 90 -14.04 -32.59 -25.65
C HIS A 90 -13.22 -32.07 -24.46
N PHE A 91 -13.39 -32.56 -23.23
CA PHE A 91 -12.70 -31.97 -22.06
C PHE A 91 -11.17 -32.09 -22.12
N LEU A 92 -10.64 -33.05 -22.88
CA LEU A 92 -9.20 -33.24 -23.09
C LEU A 92 -8.74 -32.83 -24.50
N ASP A 93 -9.55 -32.10 -25.26
CA ASP A 93 -9.15 -31.59 -26.57
C ASP A 93 -8.04 -30.53 -26.42
N THR A 94 -7.04 -30.63 -27.29
CA THR A 94 -5.87 -29.75 -27.38
C THR A 94 -6.25 -28.26 -27.50
N LEU A 95 -7.38 -27.93 -28.12
CA LEU A 95 -7.89 -26.57 -28.21
C LEU A 95 -8.26 -26.01 -26.83
N TRP A 96 -8.82 -26.83 -25.94
CA TRP A 96 -9.15 -26.42 -24.58
C TRP A 96 -7.89 -26.24 -23.73
N VAL A 97 -6.88 -27.08 -23.92
CA VAL A 97 -5.55 -26.87 -23.30
C VAL A 97 -4.99 -25.49 -23.69
N LYS A 98 -5.07 -25.12 -24.97
CA LYS A 98 -4.64 -23.80 -25.46
C LYS A 98 -5.48 -22.68 -24.83
N LYS A 99 -6.80 -22.84 -24.79
CA LYS A 99 -7.73 -21.86 -24.20
C LYS A 99 -7.45 -21.61 -22.72
N ALA A 100 -7.21 -22.66 -21.94
CA ALA A 100 -6.85 -22.55 -20.51
C ALA A 100 -5.51 -21.81 -20.32
N ARG A 101 -4.51 -22.10 -21.18
CA ARG A 101 -3.23 -21.38 -21.14
C ARG A 101 -3.39 -19.90 -21.47
N THR A 102 -4.19 -19.55 -22.47
CA THR A 102 -4.47 -18.15 -22.82
C THR A 102 -5.10 -17.41 -21.65
N GLU A 103 -6.09 -18.01 -20.97
CA GLU A 103 -6.70 -17.42 -19.78
C GLU A 103 -5.67 -17.19 -18.67
N LEU A 104 -4.79 -18.16 -18.42
CA LEU A 104 -3.73 -18.02 -17.42
C LEU A 104 -2.77 -16.87 -17.74
N ASP A 105 -2.36 -16.77 -19.01
CA ASP A 105 -1.49 -15.70 -19.49
C ASP A 105 -2.17 -14.33 -19.37
N ASP A 106 -3.47 -14.24 -19.64
CA ASP A 106 -4.25 -13.02 -19.50
C ASP A 106 -4.39 -12.61 -18.03
N ARG A 107 -4.64 -13.55 -17.10
CA ARG A 107 -4.61 -13.26 -15.66
C ARG A 107 -3.25 -12.73 -15.21
N ARG A 108 -2.16 -13.32 -15.70
CA ARG A 108 -0.80 -12.85 -15.40
C ARG A 108 -0.51 -11.46 -15.94
N LYS A 109 -1.02 -11.13 -17.13
CA LYS A 109 -0.91 -9.76 -17.67
C LYS A 109 -1.64 -8.76 -16.79
N ASP A 110 -2.82 -9.11 -16.30
CA ASP A 110 -3.58 -8.23 -15.42
C ASP A 110 -2.91 -8.07 -14.05
N ALA A 111 -2.39 -9.15 -13.46
CA ALA A 111 -1.57 -9.09 -12.25
C ALA A 111 -0.32 -8.20 -12.44
N LYS A 112 0.34 -8.29 -13.60
CA LYS A 112 1.48 -7.43 -13.95
C LYS A 112 1.08 -5.95 -14.02
N LYS A 113 -0.07 -5.64 -14.66
CA LYS A 113 -0.57 -4.25 -14.76
C LYS A 113 -0.83 -3.68 -13.37
N GLU A 114 -1.49 -4.44 -12.49
CA GLU A 114 -1.78 -3.99 -11.14
C GLU A 114 -0.50 -3.78 -10.32
N TYR A 115 0.44 -4.73 -10.38
CA TYR A 115 1.76 -4.56 -9.77
C TYR A 115 2.45 -3.27 -10.24
N GLN A 116 2.50 -3.03 -11.55
CA GLN A 116 3.15 -1.85 -12.11
C GLN A 116 2.45 -0.55 -11.68
N LYS A 117 1.12 -0.54 -11.62
CA LYS A 117 0.34 0.60 -11.12
C LYS A 117 0.66 0.90 -9.66
N GLN A 118 0.68 -0.09 -8.78
CA GLN A 118 1.02 0.11 -7.36
C GLN A 118 2.49 0.51 -7.18
N LYS A 119 3.38 -0.05 -8.00
CA LYS A 119 4.81 0.30 -8.03
C LYS A 119 5.04 1.78 -8.33
N GLU A 120 4.40 2.31 -9.39
CA GLU A 120 4.53 3.72 -9.74
C GLU A 120 3.87 4.63 -8.70
N LYS A 121 2.74 4.22 -8.13
CA LYS A 121 2.12 4.95 -7.01
C LYS A 121 3.06 5.04 -5.80
N LEU A 122 3.70 3.94 -5.42
CA LEU A 122 4.67 3.92 -4.32
C LEU A 122 5.84 4.87 -4.60
N LYS A 123 6.41 4.85 -5.82
CA LYS A 123 7.48 5.78 -6.21
C LYS A 123 7.07 7.24 -6.06
N GLY A 124 5.86 7.59 -6.53
CA GLY A 124 5.31 8.94 -6.37
C GLY A 124 5.22 9.35 -4.91
N MET A 125 4.65 8.48 -4.07
CA MET A 125 4.51 8.75 -2.63
C MET A 125 5.86 8.90 -1.91
N ILE A 126 6.86 8.10 -2.27
CA ILE A 126 8.22 8.21 -1.73
C ILE A 126 8.83 9.57 -2.09
N HIS A 127 8.68 9.99 -3.36
CA HIS A 127 9.20 11.26 -3.84
C HIS A 127 8.51 12.46 -3.17
N GLU A 128 7.18 12.47 -3.14
CA GLU A 128 6.38 13.52 -2.49
C GLU A 128 6.70 13.65 -0.99
N SER A 129 6.95 12.51 -0.33
CA SER A 129 7.31 12.46 1.09
C SER A 129 8.78 12.77 1.36
N ARG A 130 9.60 13.00 0.32
CA ARG A 130 11.06 13.18 0.41
C ARG A 130 11.75 12.02 1.14
N LEU A 131 11.21 10.81 1.04
CA LEU A 131 11.79 9.59 1.63
C LEU A 131 12.78 8.95 0.66
N THR A 132 13.69 8.13 1.19
CA THR A 132 14.57 7.29 0.37
C THR A 132 13.95 5.91 0.13
N TYR A 133 14.31 5.28 -0.99
CA TYR A 133 13.86 3.93 -1.32
C TYR A 133 14.27 2.89 -0.25
N ASP A 134 15.49 3.03 0.29
CA ASP A 134 16.03 2.13 1.33
C ASP A 134 15.24 2.21 2.64
N PHE A 135 14.79 3.41 3.03
CA PHE A 135 13.97 3.60 4.24
C PHE A 135 12.64 2.84 4.16
N VAL A 136 12.08 2.74 2.96
CA VAL A 136 10.83 2.01 2.69
C VAL A 136 11.11 0.53 2.40
N GLY A 137 12.37 0.12 2.24
CA GLY A 137 12.77 -1.23 1.90
C GLY A 137 12.32 -1.64 0.49
N PHE A 138 12.33 -0.70 -0.46
CA PHE A 138 11.82 -0.90 -1.81
C PHE A 138 12.93 -0.78 -2.86
N ASN A 139 13.05 -1.74 -3.77
CA ASN A 139 13.99 -1.68 -4.88
C ASN A 139 13.23 -1.44 -6.22
N PRO A 140 13.34 -0.25 -6.84
CA PRO A 140 12.62 0.05 -8.08
C PRO A 140 13.10 -0.76 -9.29
N LYS A 141 14.33 -1.29 -9.26
CA LYS A 141 14.96 -2.00 -10.39
C LYS A 141 14.84 -3.52 -10.32
N GLU A 142 14.24 -4.04 -9.25
CA GLU A 142 14.09 -5.49 -9.07
C GLU A 142 13.23 -6.10 -10.17
N LYS A 143 13.70 -7.22 -10.72
CA LYS A 143 12.98 -8.01 -11.71
C LYS A 143 12.10 -9.03 -10.98
N VAL A 144 10.81 -9.03 -11.29
CA VAL A 144 9.82 -9.90 -10.67
C VAL A 144 9.41 -11.00 -11.64
N ASP A 145 9.42 -12.25 -11.18
CA ASP A 145 8.90 -13.39 -11.93
C ASP A 145 7.37 -13.24 -12.12
N PRO A 146 6.82 -13.52 -13.32
CA PRO A 146 5.38 -13.46 -13.56
C PRO A 146 4.49 -14.21 -12.56
N LYS A 147 4.97 -15.31 -11.98
CA LYS A 147 4.24 -16.10 -10.98
C LYS A 147 4.07 -15.37 -9.63
N ASN A 148 4.90 -14.35 -9.39
CA ASN A 148 5.03 -13.67 -8.10
C ASN A 148 4.43 -12.25 -8.09
N TYR A 149 3.87 -11.76 -9.21
CA TYR A 149 3.32 -10.39 -9.28
C TYR A 149 2.31 -10.08 -8.17
N TYR A 150 1.45 -11.03 -7.81
CA TYR A 150 0.50 -10.85 -6.71
C TYR A 150 1.21 -10.64 -5.36
N GLN A 151 2.15 -11.52 -5.01
CA GLN A 151 2.88 -11.43 -3.74
C GLN A 151 3.68 -10.13 -3.65
N GLU A 152 4.32 -9.73 -4.74
CA GLU A 152 5.03 -8.46 -4.82
C GLU A 152 4.09 -7.26 -4.73
N THR A 153 2.89 -7.35 -5.31
CA THR A 153 1.85 -6.32 -5.16
C THR A 153 1.45 -6.16 -3.69
N CYS A 154 1.25 -7.25 -2.95
CA CYS A 154 0.96 -7.21 -1.52
C CYS A 154 2.08 -6.57 -0.70
N LYS A 155 3.35 -6.84 -1.04
CA LYS A 155 4.51 -6.18 -0.41
C LYS A 155 4.51 -4.68 -0.66
N VAL A 156 4.29 -4.27 -1.91
CA VAL A 156 4.19 -2.85 -2.31
C VAL A 156 3.03 -2.15 -1.58
N LEU A 157 1.88 -2.80 -1.43
CA LEU A 157 0.74 -2.24 -0.69
C LEU A 157 1.07 -2.02 0.79
N LYS A 158 1.75 -2.95 1.45
CA LYS A 158 2.23 -2.77 2.85
C LYS A 158 3.21 -1.60 2.97
N GLN A 159 4.08 -1.41 1.98
CA GLN A 159 4.99 -0.26 1.93
C GLN A 159 4.24 1.05 1.75
N ILE A 160 3.21 1.08 0.89
CA ILE A 160 2.32 2.23 0.72
C ILE A 160 1.62 2.57 2.04
N GLU A 161 1.11 1.57 2.76
CA GLU A 161 0.45 1.75 4.05
C GLU A 161 1.39 2.37 5.10
N LYS A 162 2.63 1.87 5.21
CA LYS A 162 3.67 2.45 6.07
C LYS A 162 3.91 3.94 5.77
N ILE A 163 3.96 4.34 4.49
CA ILE A 163 4.11 5.75 4.12
C ILE A 163 2.87 6.57 4.52
N ARG A 164 1.67 6.02 4.39
CA ARG A 164 0.43 6.70 4.81
C ARG A 164 0.42 6.94 6.32
N GLU A 165 0.79 5.95 7.12
CA GLU A 165 0.90 6.08 8.57
C GLU A 165 1.89 7.18 8.97
N LEU A 166 3.06 7.20 8.32
CA LEU A 166 4.05 8.27 8.52
C LEU A 166 3.52 9.64 8.13
N SER A 167 2.75 9.74 7.04
CA SER A 167 2.13 10.99 6.61
C SER A 167 1.11 11.49 7.65
N VAL A 168 0.28 10.61 8.21
CA VAL A 168 -0.67 10.96 9.28
C VAL A 168 0.08 11.42 10.54
N SER A 169 1.10 10.68 10.97
CA SER A 169 1.93 11.05 12.13
C SER A 169 2.61 12.42 11.92
N ARG A 170 3.09 12.69 10.70
CA ARG A 170 3.68 13.98 10.32
C ARG A 170 2.67 15.13 10.41
N LYS A 171 1.45 14.95 9.90
CA LYS A 171 0.39 15.98 9.97
C LYS A 171 0.03 16.32 11.42
N GLU A 172 -0.10 15.30 12.26
CA GLU A 172 -0.37 15.48 13.69
C GLU A 172 0.75 16.26 14.39
N MET A 173 2.01 15.95 14.08
CA MET A 173 3.16 16.67 14.63
C MET A 173 3.16 18.15 14.24
N VAL A 174 2.94 18.46 12.95
CA VAL A 174 2.86 19.84 12.47
C VAL A 174 1.74 20.59 13.17
N TYR A 175 0.54 20.00 13.26
CA TYR A 175 -0.59 20.60 13.97
C TYR A 175 -0.27 20.92 15.45
N ARG A 176 0.40 20.00 16.15
CA ARG A 176 0.82 20.23 17.54
C ARG A 176 1.85 21.36 17.65
N MET A 177 2.82 21.42 16.73
CA MET A 177 3.81 22.50 16.69
C MET A 177 3.16 23.87 16.45
N GLU A 178 2.24 23.96 15.48
CA GLU A 178 1.49 25.19 15.19
C GLU A 178 0.68 25.65 16.42
N ARG A 179 0.03 24.72 17.13
CA ARG A 179 -0.69 25.05 18.37
C ARG A 179 0.22 25.60 19.46
N VAL A 180 1.42 25.06 19.62
CA VAL A 180 2.40 25.58 20.58
C VAL A 180 2.83 26.98 20.17
N GLN A 181 3.19 27.19 18.90
CA GLN A 181 3.59 28.50 18.38
C GLN A 181 2.49 29.56 18.54
N MET A 182 1.23 29.24 18.20
CA MET A 182 0.11 30.16 18.39
C MET A 182 -0.09 30.52 19.87
N ALA A 183 0.08 29.56 20.78
CA ALA A 183 -0.14 29.79 22.19
C ALA A 183 1.01 30.60 22.84
N ILE A 184 2.24 30.47 22.34
CA ILE A 184 3.37 31.36 22.63
C ILE A 184 3.04 32.78 22.12
N ALA A 185 2.67 32.92 20.85
CA ALA A 185 2.37 34.22 20.23
C ALA A 185 1.21 34.99 20.90
N GLN A 186 0.28 34.27 21.54
CA GLN A 186 -0.87 34.87 22.23
C GLN A 186 -0.61 35.17 23.73
N ASN A 187 0.58 34.91 24.27
CA ASN A 187 0.91 35.08 25.70
C ASN A 187 -0.09 34.38 26.66
N LYS A 188 -0.67 33.25 26.23
CA LYS A 188 -1.79 32.57 26.92
C LYS A 188 -1.42 31.24 27.60
N LEU A 189 -0.14 30.88 27.69
CA LEU A 189 0.29 29.63 28.30
C LEU A 189 1.04 29.86 29.62
N PRO A 190 0.60 29.24 30.74
CA PRO A 190 1.47 29.02 31.88
C PRO A 190 2.64 28.13 31.44
N THR A 191 3.86 28.64 31.61
CA THR A 191 5.17 28.06 31.29
C THR A 191 5.33 26.54 31.56
N PRO A 192 4.73 25.95 32.63
CA PRO A 192 4.89 24.53 32.93
C PRO A 192 4.37 23.55 31.87
N LYS A 193 3.39 23.93 31.03
CA LYS A 193 2.82 23.03 30.00
C LYS A 193 3.64 22.96 28.71
N ILE A 194 4.59 23.87 28.52
CA ILE A 194 5.42 23.95 27.31
C ILE A 194 6.52 22.88 27.34
N ARG A 195 7.06 22.58 28.53
CA ARG A 195 8.12 21.59 28.73
C ARG A 195 7.66 20.17 28.38
N ASP A 196 6.47 19.78 28.84
CA ASP A 196 5.86 18.48 28.51
C ASP A 196 5.58 18.33 27.00
N LEU A 197 5.12 19.40 26.35
CA LEU A 197 4.86 19.42 24.91
C LEU A 197 6.16 19.37 24.09
N LYS A 198 7.23 20.05 24.54
CA LYS A 198 8.58 19.99 23.94
C LYS A 198 9.16 18.58 24.04
N GLU A 199 9.05 17.94 25.20
CA GLU A 199 9.54 16.58 25.42
C GLU A 199 8.78 15.55 24.58
N LEU A 200 7.45 15.73 24.43
CA LEU A 200 6.61 14.87 23.62
C LEU A 200 6.89 15.01 22.11
N ALA A 201 7.15 16.24 21.63
CA ALA A 201 7.54 16.51 20.24
C ALA A 201 8.94 15.97 19.93
N MET A 202 9.91 16.21 20.80
CA MET A 202 11.29 15.69 20.68
C MET A 202 11.33 14.17 20.67
N ASN A 203 10.53 13.50 21.51
CA ASN A 203 10.41 12.05 21.52
C ASN A 203 9.76 11.49 20.23
N HIS A 204 8.89 12.24 19.57
CA HIS A 204 8.32 11.86 18.27
C HIS A 204 9.32 12.03 17.13
N VAL A 205 10.06 13.14 17.08
CA VAL A 205 11.11 13.38 16.07
C VAL A 205 12.22 12.32 16.17
N LYS A 206 12.64 11.96 17.39
CA LYS A 206 13.62 10.89 17.62
C LYS A 206 13.16 9.51 17.14
N LYS A 207 11.86 9.21 17.14
CA LYS A 207 11.32 7.94 16.61
C LYS A 207 11.36 7.84 15.08
N ILE A 208 11.47 8.97 14.38
CA ILE A 208 11.37 9.04 12.92
C ILE A 208 12.76 9.28 12.28
N SER A 209 13.76 9.73 13.05
CA SER A 209 15.15 9.87 12.60
C SER A 209 15.86 8.51 12.50
N VAL A 210 16.40 8.18 11.32
CA VAL A 210 17.24 7.00 11.11
C VAL A 210 18.59 7.43 10.53
N LYS A 211 19.68 7.02 11.21
CA LYS A 211 21.08 7.15 10.76
C LYS A 211 21.57 8.57 10.46
N GLY A 212 21.17 9.56 11.26
CA GLY A 212 21.79 10.89 11.22
C GLY A 212 21.50 11.72 9.96
N GLN A 213 20.55 11.30 9.11
CA GLN A 213 20.07 12.13 8.01
C GLN A 213 18.82 12.91 8.44
N PRO A 214 18.84 14.26 8.37
CA PRO A 214 17.66 15.06 8.66
C PRO A 214 16.59 14.82 7.60
N ILE A 215 15.38 14.47 8.03
CA ILE A 215 14.21 14.44 7.15
C ILE A 215 13.81 15.89 6.90
N ILE A 216 13.92 16.36 5.65
CA ILE A 216 13.56 17.72 5.27
C ILE A 216 12.03 17.85 5.29
N TYR A 217 11.50 18.69 6.18
CA TYR A 217 10.06 18.94 6.32
C TYR A 217 9.66 20.20 5.54
N PRO A 218 9.07 20.09 4.33
CA PRO A 218 8.30 21.20 3.80
C PRO A 218 7.05 21.40 4.67
N LEU A 219 6.95 22.56 5.33
CA LEU A 219 5.71 23.06 5.92
C LEU A 219 4.76 23.37 4.76
N ARG A 220 3.67 22.62 4.65
CA ARG A 220 2.52 23.05 3.84
C ARG A 220 1.58 23.80 4.77
N SER A 221 1.42 25.09 4.53
CA SER A 221 0.33 25.92 5.04
C SER A 221 -0.98 25.50 4.32
N GLU A 222 -1.48 24.30 4.58
CA GLU A 222 -2.85 23.92 4.22
C GLU A 222 -3.64 23.78 5.52
N LEU A 223 -3.87 24.93 6.18
CA LEU A 223 -4.89 25.09 7.22
C LEU A 223 -6.27 25.05 6.55
N LEU A 224 -6.67 23.88 6.06
CA LEU A 224 -8.06 23.59 5.77
C LEU A 224 -8.71 23.24 7.11
N VAL A 225 -9.28 24.25 7.76
CA VAL A 225 -10.24 24.06 8.85
C VAL A 225 -11.48 23.41 8.22
N ALA A 226 -11.44 22.10 8.03
CA ALA A 226 -12.64 21.31 7.86
C ALA A 226 -13.24 21.12 9.25
N GLU A 227 -14.46 21.64 9.43
CA GLU A 227 -15.32 21.41 10.59
C GLU A 227 -15.35 19.92 10.95
N MET A 228 -14.50 19.50 11.88
CA MET A 228 -14.74 18.28 12.62
C MET A 228 -15.53 18.66 13.86
N ASP A 229 -16.78 18.22 13.86
CA ASP A 229 -17.75 18.28 14.94
C ASP A 229 -17.10 17.82 16.26
N VAL A 230 -16.57 18.79 17.00
CA VAL A 230 -16.19 18.62 18.40
C VAL A 230 -17.47 18.76 19.20
N SER A 231 -18.36 17.78 19.09
CA SER A 231 -19.50 17.60 19.98
C SER A 231 -19.01 17.25 21.38
N ARG A 232 -18.46 18.26 22.06
CA ARG A 232 -18.64 18.60 23.48
C ARG A 232 -17.66 19.72 23.86
N ARG A 233 -18.25 20.94 23.95
CA ARG A 233 -17.83 22.14 24.71
C ARG A 233 -17.22 23.29 23.90
N ILE A 234 -18.14 24.11 23.39
CA ILE A 234 -18.19 25.59 23.38
C ILE A 234 -16.83 26.30 23.51
N LEU A 235 -16.38 26.88 22.40
CA LEU A 235 -15.78 28.21 22.36
C LEU A 235 -16.07 28.81 20.99
N VAL A 236 -17.10 29.66 20.93
CA VAL A 236 -17.39 30.52 19.77
C VAL A 236 -16.23 31.50 19.64
N LEU A 237 -15.51 31.46 18.52
CA LEU A 237 -14.61 32.53 18.11
C LEU A 237 -15.05 33.04 16.74
N HIS A 238 -15.75 34.17 16.79
CA HIS A 238 -15.93 35.07 15.67
C HIS A 238 -14.56 35.61 15.23
N THR A 239 -14.11 35.31 14.01
CA THR A 239 -13.33 36.25 13.19
C THR A 239 -13.33 35.80 11.75
N SER A 240 -13.88 36.65 10.88
CA SER A 240 -13.76 36.62 9.43
C SER A 240 -12.29 36.59 9.01
N ILE A 241 -11.91 35.68 8.11
CA ILE A 241 -10.66 35.79 7.36
C ILE A 241 -11.01 35.62 5.87
N SER A 242 -11.21 36.76 5.22
CA SER A 242 -11.12 36.92 3.78
C SER A 242 -9.64 36.81 3.37
N GLU A 243 -9.37 36.02 2.33
CA GLU A 243 -8.10 35.96 1.56
C GLU A 243 -6.87 35.36 2.28
N THR A 244 -6.65 34.05 2.11
CA THR A 244 -5.29 33.48 2.20
C THR A 244 -4.71 33.36 0.79
N SER A 245 -3.88 34.34 0.42
CA SER A 245 -3.00 34.30 -0.76
C SER A 245 -1.98 33.16 -0.65
N ASN A 246 -1.80 32.38 -1.72
CA ASN A 246 -0.80 31.31 -1.88
C ASN A 246 0.67 31.81 -1.89
N SER A 247 0.96 33.03 -1.42
CA SER A 247 2.26 33.70 -1.58
C SER A 247 3.30 33.37 -0.51
N GLU A 248 2.95 32.71 0.59
CA GLU A 248 3.89 32.44 1.69
C GLU A 248 4.27 30.96 1.79
N ARG A 249 4.95 30.44 0.76
CA ARG A 249 5.76 29.22 0.90
C ARG A 249 7.05 29.57 1.64
N ARG A 250 7.23 29.09 2.86
CA ARG A 250 8.56 29.05 3.50
C ARG A 250 9.07 27.61 3.51
N GLU A 251 10.08 27.34 2.69
CA GLU A 251 10.89 26.12 2.82
C GLU A 251 11.90 26.33 3.95
N TYR A 252 11.91 25.42 4.93
CA TYR A 252 12.90 25.41 6.00
C TYR A 252 13.72 24.12 5.88
N ASN A 253 15.04 24.25 5.78
CA ASN A 253 15.95 23.11 5.82
C ASN A 253 16.06 22.60 7.27
N GLY A 254 16.55 21.37 7.48
CA GLY A 254 16.67 20.80 8.84
C GLY A 254 17.54 21.65 9.79
N GLU A 255 18.53 22.36 9.23
CA GLU A 255 19.35 23.35 9.93
C GLU A 255 18.54 24.61 10.30
N ASP A 256 17.63 25.07 9.44
CA ASP A 256 16.79 26.24 9.73
C ASP A 256 15.76 25.95 10.84
N ILE A 257 15.28 24.70 10.93
CA ILE A 257 14.39 24.26 12.01
C ILE A 257 15.16 24.16 13.32
N SER A 258 16.37 23.56 13.31
CA SER A 258 17.24 23.53 14.50
C SER A 258 17.56 24.94 14.97
N THR A 259 17.96 25.83 14.05
CA THR A 259 18.26 27.23 14.36
C THR A 259 17.01 27.96 14.86
N ALA A 260 15.82 27.69 14.31
CA ALA A 260 14.58 28.25 14.81
C ALA A 260 14.26 27.74 16.23
N PHE A 261 14.58 26.47 16.54
CA PHE A 261 14.47 25.93 17.90
C PHE A 261 15.50 26.53 18.86
N ASP A 262 16.74 26.74 18.44
CA ASP A 262 17.80 27.36 19.24
C ASP A 262 17.48 28.85 19.52
N ASN A 263 16.90 29.54 18.53
CA ASN A 263 16.41 30.91 18.69
C ASN A 263 15.18 30.97 19.61
N LEU A 264 14.24 30.03 19.49
CA LEU A 264 13.11 29.90 20.40
C LEU A 264 13.55 29.56 21.83
N GLU A 265 14.59 28.74 21.98
CA GLU A 265 15.19 28.41 23.28
C GLU A 265 15.79 29.66 23.92
N SER A 266 16.53 30.45 23.14
CA SER A 266 17.10 31.72 23.58
C SER A 266 16.04 32.78 23.94
N GLU A 267 14.93 32.84 23.18
CA GLU A 267 13.81 33.75 23.49
C GLU A 267 13.04 33.32 24.75
N ILE A 268 12.89 32.01 24.98
CA ILE A 268 12.28 31.48 26.21
C ILE A 268 13.14 31.81 27.42
N ASP A 269 14.47 31.59 27.34
CA ASP A 269 15.40 31.89 28.43
C ASP A 269 15.37 33.40 28.79
N ALA A 270 15.32 34.28 27.79
CA ALA A 270 15.22 35.73 28.01
C ALA A 270 13.89 36.15 28.66
N LEU A 271 12.79 35.49 28.31
CA LEU A 271 11.47 35.73 28.93
C LEU A 271 11.41 35.21 30.37
N GLU A 272 12.06 34.08 30.66
CA GLU A 272 12.19 33.55 32.02
C GLU A 272 12.99 34.52 32.91
N GLU A 273 14.10 35.06 32.40
CA GLU A 273 14.93 36.03 33.13
C GLU A 273 14.17 37.35 33.40
N GLN A 274 13.40 37.85 32.42
CA GLN A 274 12.54 39.02 32.63
C GLN A 274 11.45 38.79 33.68
N HIS A 275 10.83 37.61 33.68
CA HIS A 275 9.78 37.28 34.63
C HIS A 275 10.33 37.17 36.06
N GLU A 276 11.51 36.58 36.23
CA GLU A 276 12.19 36.46 37.52
C GLU A 276 12.61 37.85 38.06
N GLN A 277 13.14 38.72 37.20
CA GLN A 277 13.46 40.11 37.56
C GLN A 277 12.20 40.90 37.95
N GLN A 278 11.06 40.64 37.30
CA GLN A 278 9.80 41.30 37.62
C GLN A 278 9.23 40.85 38.97
N LEU A 279 9.29 39.55 39.27
CA LEU A 279 8.93 38.99 40.57
C LEU A 279 9.84 39.51 41.70
N GLU A 280 11.15 39.65 41.46
CA GLU A 280 12.05 40.27 42.43
C GLU A 280 11.71 41.75 42.67
N LYS A 281 11.36 42.49 41.62
CA LYS A 281 10.99 43.91 41.73
C LYS A 281 9.70 44.09 42.53
N GLU A 282 8.70 43.23 42.29
CA GLU A 282 7.45 43.21 43.07
C GLU A 282 7.70 42.82 44.54
N ALA A 283 8.55 41.82 44.79
CA ALA A 283 8.94 41.44 46.15
C ALA A 283 9.69 42.55 46.89
N ARG A 284 10.54 43.32 46.19
CA ARG A 284 11.22 44.51 46.75
C ARG A 284 10.24 45.65 47.04
N MET A 285 9.27 45.90 46.15
CA MET A 285 8.21 46.89 46.37
C MET A 285 7.29 46.53 47.54
N LEU A 286 6.99 45.25 47.74
CA LEU A 286 6.21 44.77 48.88
C LEU A 286 6.98 44.93 50.21
N LYS A 287 8.31 44.72 50.20
CA LYS A 287 9.19 44.96 51.37
C LYS A 287 9.37 46.43 51.73
N THR A 288 9.38 47.35 50.75
CA THR A 288 9.45 48.80 51.04
C THR A 288 8.12 49.35 51.54
N ARG A 289 6.98 48.86 51.01
CA ARG A 289 5.63 49.25 51.48
C ARG A 289 5.32 48.82 52.91
N THR A 290 5.83 47.66 53.34
CA THR A 290 5.69 47.17 54.72
C THR A 290 6.60 47.91 55.71
N ARG A 291 7.68 48.55 55.24
CA ARG A 291 8.57 49.39 56.07
C ARG A 291 8.06 50.83 56.23
N SER A 292 7.29 51.36 55.29
CA SER A 292 6.73 52.73 55.36
C SER A 292 5.35 52.80 56.03
N GLY A 293 4.71 51.67 56.31
CA GLY A 293 3.38 51.59 56.96
C GLY A 293 3.42 51.53 58.48
N GLY A 294 4.58 51.73 59.10
CA GLY A 294 4.75 51.71 60.55
C GLY A 294 5.52 52.92 61.03
N TYR A 295 4.93 54.12 60.94
CA TYR A 295 5.11 55.21 61.89
C TYR A 295 4.00 56.26 61.67
N VAL A 296 3.12 56.34 62.68
CA VAL A 296 2.05 57.32 63.00
C VAL A 296 0.78 57.28 62.15
#